data_AF-A0A2A4UI48-F1
#
_entry.id   AF-A0A2A4UI48-F1
#
_cell.length_a   1.000
_cell.length_b   1.000
_cell.length_c   1.000
_cell.angle_alpha   90.00
_cell.angle_beta   90.00
_cell.angle_gamma   90.00
#
_symmetry.space_group_name_H-M   'P 1'
#
loop_
_entity.id
_entity.type
_entity.pdbx_description
1 polymer ?
#
loop_
_entity_poly.entity_id
_entity_poly.type
_entity_poly.pdbx_seq_one_letter_code
_entity_poly.pdbx_strand_id
1 'polypeptide(L)'
;MKRIYIGILASLCLLVSAQAADFKWMDDKGELYNLSEAYNGQPVVVHFWASWCPPCVAEMPEMSAWLEEHPEVKFLPVSLDRNLAAAQNFLQQNNIPLPTLLTDNSQSGRMGVRGLPTTILIDQHGKVLSSHIGMQDWQNTLWTNQLLALFPSRHLQKTATPVEIAHTKHN
;
A
#
# COMPACT_ATOMS: atom_id res chain seq x y z
N MET A 1 -36.49 -51.77 -2.53
CA MET A 1 -35.17 -51.59 -3.19
C MET A 1 -34.68 -50.17 -2.92
N LYS A 2 -33.43 -50.06 -2.46
CA LYS A 2 -32.59 -48.88 -2.11
C LYS A 2 -32.80 -47.71 -3.11
N ARG A 3 -32.76 -46.41 -2.75
CA ARG A 3 -31.60 -45.66 -2.24
C ARG A 3 -32.04 -44.28 -1.68
N ILE A 4 -31.49 -43.92 -0.53
CA ILE A 4 -31.53 -42.58 0.07
C ILE A 4 -30.35 -41.77 -0.52
N TYR A 5 -30.62 -40.62 -1.14
CA TYR A 5 -29.57 -39.68 -1.54
C TYR A 5 -29.47 -38.58 -0.47
N ILE A 6 -28.56 -38.77 0.47
CA ILE A 6 -28.09 -37.70 1.37
C ILE A 6 -27.27 -36.77 0.47
N GLY A 7 -27.88 -35.68 0.03
CA GLY A 7 -27.18 -34.59 -0.65
C GLY A 7 -26.26 -33.90 0.33
N ILE A 8 -25.01 -34.34 0.40
CA ILE A 8 -23.92 -33.57 1.01
C ILE A 8 -23.72 -32.35 0.10
N LEU A 9 -24.39 -31.24 0.40
CA LEU A 9 -23.90 -29.93 0.00
C LEU A 9 -22.62 -29.68 0.80
N ALA A 10 -21.52 -30.27 0.33
CA ALA A 10 -20.20 -29.79 0.69
C ALA A 10 -20.10 -28.41 0.07
N SER A 11 -20.42 -27.39 0.88
CA SER A 11 -20.20 -25.99 0.55
C SER A 11 -18.72 -25.84 0.22
N LEU A 12 -18.42 -25.83 -1.07
CA LEU A 12 -17.10 -25.60 -1.62
C LEU A 12 -16.80 -24.10 -1.49
N CYS A 13 -16.67 -23.62 -0.25
CA CYS A 13 -16.11 -22.30 0.03
C CYS A 13 -14.58 -22.46 0.16
N LEU A 14 -13.95 -22.89 -0.91
CA LEU A 14 -12.48 -22.98 -1.05
C LEU A 14 -12.08 -22.27 -2.33
N LEU A 15 -12.46 -21.00 -2.46
CA LEU A 15 -11.90 -20.13 -3.47
C LEU A 15 -11.59 -18.78 -2.81
N VAL A 16 -10.43 -18.24 -3.16
CA VAL A 16 -9.85 -16.96 -2.71
C VAL A 16 -8.93 -17.02 -1.48
N SER A 17 -7.92 -17.90 -1.50
CA SER A 17 -6.71 -17.74 -0.67
C SER A 17 -5.47 -17.27 -1.46
N ALA A 18 -5.58 -17.15 -2.79
CA ALA A 18 -4.46 -16.85 -3.70
C ALA A 18 -4.26 -15.35 -3.99
N GLN A 19 -4.88 -14.44 -3.22
CA GLN A 19 -4.97 -13.05 -3.67
C GLN A 19 -3.72 -12.20 -3.36
N ALA A 20 -2.91 -12.57 -2.37
CA ALA A 20 -1.74 -11.76 -1.97
C ALA A 20 -0.47 -12.57 -1.60
N ALA A 21 -0.60 -13.83 -1.18
CA ALA A 21 0.55 -14.72 -0.92
C ALA A 21 1.36 -15.09 -2.20
N ASP A 22 0.79 -14.79 -3.37
CA ASP A 22 1.40 -15.08 -4.68
C ASP A 22 2.39 -14.01 -5.15
N PHE A 23 2.48 -12.87 -4.43
CA PHE A 23 3.37 -11.77 -4.78
C PHE A 23 4.62 -11.80 -3.92
N LYS A 24 5.76 -11.97 -4.60
CA LYS A 24 7.09 -11.97 -4.00
C LYS A 24 7.91 -10.88 -4.64
N TRP A 25 8.48 -10.02 -3.81
CA TRP A 25 9.33 -8.91 -4.20
C TRP A 25 10.70 -9.07 -3.58
N MET A 26 11.67 -8.32 -4.06
CA MET A 26 13.00 -8.30 -3.49
C MET A 26 13.13 -7.06 -2.60
N ASP A 27 13.56 -7.24 -1.35
CA ASP A 27 13.74 -6.11 -0.42
C ASP A 27 15.11 -5.42 -0.57
N ASP A 28 15.40 -4.49 0.34
CA ASP A 28 16.63 -3.70 0.36
C ASP A 28 17.90 -4.53 0.59
N LYS A 29 17.76 -5.76 1.13
CA LYS A 29 18.83 -6.72 1.38
C LYS A 29 18.97 -7.77 0.29
N GLY A 30 18.09 -7.75 -0.72
CA GLY A 30 18.04 -8.76 -1.76
C GLY A 30 17.29 -10.03 -1.36
N GLU A 31 16.57 -10.00 -0.23
CA GLU A 31 15.78 -11.13 0.25
C GLU A 31 14.37 -11.12 -0.36
N LEU A 32 13.74 -12.29 -0.46
CA LEU A 32 12.37 -12.39 -0.95
C LEU A 32 11.37 -11.97 0.13
N TYR A 33 10.65 -10.90 -0.16
CA TYR A 33 9.56 -10.36 0.64
C TYR A 33 8.21 -10.84 0.10
N ASN A 34 7.44 -11.58 0.90
CA ASN A 34 6.08 -11.98 0.51
C ASN A 34 5.08 -10.88 0.91
N LEU A 35 4.23 -10.42 -0.01
CA LEU A 35 3.21 -9.42 0.30
C LEU A 35 2.26 -9.86 1.42
N SER A 36 2.08 -11.18 1.62
CA SER A 36 1.33 -11.73 2.76
C SER A 36 1.89 -11.36 4.13
N GLU A 37 3.21 -11.18 4.24
CA GLU A 37 3.86 -10.73 5.46
C GLU A 37 3.62 -9.24 5.73
N ALA A 38 3.25 -8.48 4.68
CA ALA A 38 2.96 -7.08 4.81
C ALA A 38 1.61 -6.81 5.48
N TYR A 39 0.50 -7.34 4.98
CA TYR A 39 -0.78 -6.98 5.60
C TYR A 39 -0.90 -7.63 6.99
N ASN A 40 -0.65 -8.94 7.16
CA ASN A 40 -0.66 -9.65 8.46
C ASN A 40 -1.66 -9.12 9.52
N GLY A 41 -2.92 -8.89 9.13
CA GLY A 41 -3.95 -8.33 10.01
C GLY A 41 -4.05 -6.79 10.07
N GLN A 42 -3.37 -6.07 9.18
CA GLN A 42 -3.36 -4.62 9.03
C GLN A 42 -3.47 -4.22 7.56
N PRO A 43 -4.17 -3.13 7.20
CA PRO A 43 -4.16 -2.61 5.85
C PRO A 43 -2.76 -2.15 5.42
N VAL A 44 -2.50 -2.20 4.12
CA VAL A 44 -1.23 -1.79 3.51
C VAL A 44 -1.47 -1.00 2.23
N VAL A 45 -0.69 0.06 2.02
CA VAL A 45 -0.62 0.80 0.77
C VAL A 45 0.58 0.30 -0.01
N VAL A 46 0.35 -0.16 -1.23
CA VAL A 46 1.41 -0.54 -2.18
C VAL A 46 1.49 0.53 -3.24
N HIS A 47 2.66 1.13 -3.41
CA HIS A 47 2.88 2.20 -4.37
C HIS A 47 3.95 1.82 -5.38
N PHE A 48 3.55 1.64 -6.62
CA PHE A 48 4.43 1.28 -7.72
C PHE A 48 5.01 2.53 -8.37
N TRP A 49 6.34 2.54 -8.52
CA TRP A 49 7.09 3.67 -9.05
C TRP A 49 8.32 3.19 -9.85
N ALA A 50 9.05 4.10 -10.48
CA ALA A 50 10.37 3.84 -11.04
C ALA A 50 11.19 5.13 -11.21
N SER A 51 12.51 5.05 -11.14
CA SER A 51 13.41 6.21 -11.27
C SER A 51 13.34 6.90 -12.64
N TRP A 52 12.90 6.17 -13.67
CA TRP A 52 12.76 6.66 -15.04
C TRP A 52 11.35 7.19 -15.36
N CYS A 53 10.43 7.18 -14.38
CA CYS A 53 9.05 7.64 -14.53
C CYS A 53 8.93 9.10 -14.05
N PRO A 54 8.80 10.11 -14.95
CA PRO A 54 8.77 11.51 -14.55
C PRO A 54 7.67 11.88 -13.53
N PRO A 55 6.40 11.43 -13.66
CA PRO A 55 5.40 11.75 -12.65
C PRO A 55 5.69 11.09 -11.29
N CYS A 56 6.31 9.90 -11.28
CA CYS A 56 6.75 9.26 -10.05
C CYS A 56 7.82 10.09 -9.34
N VAL A 57 8.84 10.55 -10.08
CA VAL A 57 9.92 11.38 -9.53
C VAL A 57 9.38 12.69 -8.97
N ALA A 58 8.38 13.29 -9.62
CA ALA A 58 7.79 14.55 -9.19
C ALA A 58 7.05 14.47 -7.85
N GLU A 59 6.36 13.36 -7.55
CA GLU A 59 5.56 13.21 -6.32
C GLU A 59 6.36 12.71 -5.10
N MET A 60 7.53 12.11 -5.31
CA MET A 60 8.26 11.43 -4.23
C MET A 60 8.67 12.32 -3.04
N PRO A 61 9.12 13.59 -3.22
CA PRO A 61 9.44 14.45 -2.07
C PRO A 61 8.24 14.70 -1.16
N GLU A 62 7.07 14.96 -1.76
CA GLU A 62 5.83 15.20 -1.01
C GLU A 62 5.32 13.91 -0.36
N MET A 63 5.38 12.79 -1.08
CA MET A 63 5.05 11.47 -0.54
C MET A 63 5.93 11.11 0.66
N SER A 64 7.23 11.41 0.59
CA SER A 64 8.16 11.13 1.69
C SER A 64 7.82 11.95 2.93
N ALA A 65 7.55 13.25 2.77
CA ALA A 65 7.15 14.10 3.88
C ALA A 65 5.81 13.65 4.49
N TRP A 66 4.84 13.29 3.65
CA TRP A 66 3.55 12.76 4.11
C TRP A 66 3.72 11.46 4.93
N LEU A 67 4.63 10.56 4.53
CA LEU A 67 4.90 9.33 5.27
C LEU A 67 5.57 9.58 6.62
N GLU A 68 6.34 10.64 6.77
CA GLU A 68 6.89 11.06 8.07
C GLU A 68 5.78 11.53 9.03
N GLU A 69 4.74 12.18 8.50
CA GLU A 69 3.58 12.64 9.28
C GLU A 69 2.57 11.51 9.59
N HIS A 70 2.62 10.42 8.82
CA HIS A 70 1.69 9.29 8.91
C HIS A 70 2.38 7.94 9.19
N PRO A 71 3.14 7.80 10.31
CA PRO A 71 3.87 6.57 10.63
C PRO A 71 2.96 5.36 10.91
N GLU A 72 1.65 5.59 11.13
CA GLU A 72 0.65 4.53 11.25
C GLU A 72 0.33 3.83 9.92
N VAL A 73 0.65 4.45 8.78
CA VAL A 73 0.38 3.92 7.46
C VAL A 73 1.46 2.92 7.08
N LYS A 74 1.08 1.64 6.97
CA LYS A 74 1.97 0.63 6.41
C LYS A 74 2.09 0.86 4.90
N PHE A 75 3.21 1.43 4.48
CA PHE A 75 3.47 1.83 3.10
C PHE A 75 4.59 1.00 2.48
N LEU A 76 4.34 0.45 1.29
CA LEU A 76 5.30 -0.34 0.52
C LEU A 76 5.59 0.36 -0.82
N PRO A 77 6.70 1.08 -0.93
CA PRO A 77 7.19 1.60 -2.20
C PRO A 77 7.85 0.45 -3.00
N VAL A 78 7.26 0.11 -4.15
CA VAL A 78 7.70 -1.00 -5.02
C VAL A 78 8.19 -0.45 -6.35
N SER A 79 9.50 -0.56 -6.58
CA SER A 79 10.14 -0.11 -7.80
C SER A 79 10.01 -1.14 -8.94
N LEU A 80 9.79 -0.63 -10.15
CA LEU A 80 9.91 -1.33 -11.45
C LEU A 80 11.21 -0.96 -12.20
N ASP A 81 12.22 -0.48 -11.48
CA ASP A 81 13.56 -0.29 -12.04
C ASP A 81 14.18 -1.62 -12.47
N ARG A 82 15.24 -1.54 -13.27
CA ARG A 82 15.95 -2.73 -13.78
C ARG A 82 16.51 -3.63 -12.68
N ASN A 83 16.86 -3.05 -11.53
CA ASN A 83 17.38 -3.74 -10.36
C ASN A 83 17.32 -2.84 -9.13
N LEU A 84 17.49 -3.44 -7.95
CA LEU A 84 17.41 -2.79 -6.65
C LEU A 84 18.43 -1.64 -6.52
N ALA A 85 19.66 -1.86 -6.99
CA ALA A 85 20.72 -0.86 -6.94
C ALA A 85 20.37 0.41 -7.72
N ALA A 86 19.67 0.31 -8.86
CA ALA A 86 19.23 1.47 -9.62
C ALA A 86 18.22 2.33 -8.82
N ALA A 87 17.24 1.68 -8.18
CA ALA A 87 16.26 2.35 -7.34
C ALA A 87 16.90 2.97 -6.09
N GLN A 88 17.75 2.23 -5.39
CA GLN A 88 18.46 2.71 -4.19
C GLN A 88 19.39 3.89 -4.49
N ASN A 89 20.14 3.83 -5.59
CA ASN A 89 21.00 4.94 -6.01
C ASN A 89 20.19 6.21 -6.28
N PHE A 90 19.03 6.08 -6.93
CA PHE A 90 18.15 7.21 -7.17
C PHE A 90 17.65 7.83 -5.85
N LEU A 91 17.16 7.01 -4.92
CA LEU A 91 16.68 7.48 -3.61
C LEU A 91 17.78 8.20 -2.82
N GLN A 92 18.98 7.63 -2.79
CA GLN A 92 20.14 8.22 -2.12
C GLN A 92 20.55 9.56 -2.74
N GLN A 93 20.65 9.63 -4.07
CA GLN A 93 21.04 10.86 -4.78
C GLN A 93 20.05 12.01 -4.58
N ASN A 94 18.77 11.69 -4.37
CA ASN A 94 17.71 12.67 -4.18
C ASN A 94 17.33 12.88 -2.71
N ASN A 95 18.06 12.27 -1.77
CA ASN A 95 17.78 12.33 -0.32
C ASN A 95 16.34 11.95 0.03
N ILE A 96 15.81 10.89 -0.58
CA ILE A 96 14.47 10.38 -0.32
C ILE A 96 14.58 9.18 0.63
N PRO A 97 14.28 9.32 1.94
CA PRO A 97 14.52 8.31 2.97
C PRO A 97 13.46 7.19 2.98
N LEU A 98 13.16 6.61 1.82
CA LEU A 98 12.21 5.52 1.70
C LEU A 98 12.92 4.16 1.63
N PRO A 99 12.37 3.10 2.28
CA PRO A 99 12.76 1.75 1.92
C PRO A 99 12.39 1.49 0.45
N THR A 100 12.84 0.38 -0.12
CA THR A 100 12.39 0.03 -1.47
C THR A 100 12.36 -1.47 -1.66
N LEU A 101 11.25 -1.92 -2.25
CA LEU A 101 11.08 -3.25 -2.77
C LEU A 101 11.23 -3.20 -4.29
N LEU A 102 11.69 -4.28 -4.90
CA LEU A 102 11.83 -4.42 -6.35
C LEU A 102 10.89 -5.53 -6.84
N THR A 103 10.20 -5.26 -7.94
CA THR A 103 9.41 -6.27 -8.65
C THR A 103 9.56 -6.15 -10.17
N ASP A 104 8.90 -7.03 -10.91
CA ASP A 104 8.85 -7.01 -12.37
C ASP A 104 7.45 -6.70 -12.90
N ASN A 105 7.38 -6.41 -14.20
CA ASN A 105 6.13 -6.09 -14.90
C ASN A 105 5.11 -7.25 -14.91
N SER A 106 5.56 -8.49 -14.75
CA SER A 106 4.67 -9.66 -14.72
C SER A 106 3.91 -9.71 -13.39
N GLN A 107 4.63 -9.58 -12.28
CA GLN A 107 4.06 -9.53 -10.93
C GLN A 107 3.17 -8.30 -10.74
N SER A 108 3.66 -7.10 -11.09
CA SER A 108 2.86 -5.88 -10.98
C SER A 108 1.62 -5.93 -11.91
N GLY A 109 1.77 -6.46 -13.12
CA GLY A 109 0.68 -6.65 -14.07
C GLY A 109 -0.40 -7.62 -13.59
N ARG A 110 -0.03 -8.65 -12.81
CA ARG A 110 -0.98 -9.56 -12.12
C ARG A 110 -1.73 -8.88 -10.98
N MET A 111 -1.18 -7.81 -10.40
CA MET A 111 -1.89 -6.94 -9.44
C MET A 111 -2.77 -5.89 -10.10
N GLY A 112 -2.81 -5.85 -11.44
CA GLY A 112 -3.58 -4.86 -12.19
C GLY A 112 -2.84 -3.54 -12.43
N VAL A 113 -1.53 -3.48 -12.18
CA VAL A 113 -0.72 -2.31 -12.55
C VAL A 113 -0.63 -2.22 -14.08
N ARG A 114 -1.10 -1.09 -14.62
CA ARG A 114 -1.13 -0.81 -16.08
C ARG A 114 -0.36 0.45 -16.47
N GLY A 115 0.11 1.21 -15.50
CA GLY A 115 0.86 2.44 -15.68
C GLY A 115 1.57 2.84 -14.40
N LEU A 116 2.38 3.89 -14.46
CA LEU A 116 3.08 4.44 -13.30
C LEU A 116 2.80 5.94 -13.17
N PRO A 117 2.78 6.46 -11.93
CA PRO A 117 2.74 5.69 -10.68
C PRO A 117 1.39 4.97 -10.51
N THR A 118 1.34 3.94 -9.67
CA THR A 118 0.07 3.28 -9.28
C THR A 118 0.06 3.02 -7.78
N THR A 119 -0.98 3.50 -7.09
CA THR A 119 -1.21 3.24 -5.66
C THR A 119 -2.34 2.22 -5.50
N ILE A 120 -2.10 1.13 -4.80
CA ILE A 120 -3.07 0.06 -4.50
C ILE A 120 -3.25 -0.04 -2.99
N LEU A 121 -4.50 -0.03 -2.54
CA LEU A 121 -4.83 -0.25 -1.14
C LEU A 121 -5.31 -1.68 -0.94
N ILE A 122 -4.73 -2.33 0.06
CA ILE A 122 -4.99 -3.73 0.41
C ILE A 122 -5.43 -3.78 1.86
N ASP A 123 -6.53 -4.48 2.13
CA ASP A 123 -7.03 -4.65 3.50
C ASP A 123 -6.21 -5.67 4.31
N GLN A 124 -6.55 -5.78 5.59
CA GLN A 124 -5.97 -6.70 6.56
C GLN A 124 -6.06 -8.20 6.18
N HIS A 125 -6.87 -8.55 5.18
CA HIS A 125 -7.05 -9.91 4.67
C HIS A 125 -6.36 -10.13 3.32
N GLY A 126 -5.63 -9.13 2.80
CA GLY A 126 -4.96 -9.21 1.51
C GLY A 126 -5.88 -8.92 0.31
N LYS A 127 -7.06 -8.35 0.54
CA LYS A 127 -7.99 -7.98 -0.54
C LYS A 127 -7.72 -6.55 -1.01
N VAL A 128 -7.64 -6.37 -2.33
CA VAL A 128 -7.56 -5.03 -2.94
C VAL A 128 -8.88 -4.28 -2.72
N LEU A 129 -8.81 -3.12 -2.08
CA LEU A 129 -9.94 -2.22 -1.83
C LEU A 129 -10.09 -1.17 -2.93
N SER A 130 -8.97 -0.60 -3.38
CA SER A 130 -8.95 0.42 -4.42
C SER A 130 -7.59 0.46 -5.13
N SER A 131 -7.57 1.04 -6.32
CA SER A 131 -6.36 1.28 -7.11
C SER A 131 -6.50 2.62 -7.83
N HIS A 132 -5.41 3.40 -7.81
CA HIS A 132 -5.32 4.71 -8.43
C HIS A 132 -4.08 4.75 -9.31
N ILE A 133 -4.27 5.11 -10.58
CA ILE A 133 -3.19 5.24 -11.56
C ILE A 133 -2.95 6.72 -11.81
N GLY A 134 -1.68 7.13 -11.81
CA GLY A 134 -1.27 8.51 -12.01
C GLY A 134 -0.81 9.20 -10.73
N MET A 135 -0.14 10.32 -10.93
CA MET A 135 0.48 11.12 -9.88
C MET A 135 -0.55 11.58 -8.84
N GLN A 136 -0.18 11.54 -7.56
CA GLN A 136 -1.01 12.01 -6.46
C GLN A 136 -0.46 13.30 -5.86
N ASP A 137 -1.37 14.18 -5.44
CA ASP A 137 -1.07 15.30 -4.55
C ASP A 137 -1.16 14.79 -3.11
N TRP A 138 0.00 14.49 -2.51
CA TRP A 138 0.08 13.92 -1.16
C TRP A 138 -0.29 14.91 -0.06
N GLN A 139 -0.30 16.21 -0.37
CA GLN A 139 -0.75 17.26 0.55
C GLN A 139 -2.27 17.48 0.46
N ASN A 140 -2.95 16.84 -0.49
CA ASN A 140 -4.38 16.95 -0.65
C ASN A 140 -5.13 16.25 0.50
N THR A 141 -5.88 17.02 1.28
CA THR A 141 -6.65 16.49 2.41
C THR A 141 -7.73 15.49 2.00
N LEU A 142 -8.30 15.58 0.79
CA LEU A 142 -9.29 14.60 0.32
C LEU A 142 -8.63 13.24 0.07
N TRP A 143 -7.47 13.22 -0.59
CA TRP A 143 -6.71 11.99 -0.84
C TRP A 143 -6.29 11.34 0.48
N THR A 144 -5.68 12.13 1.38
CA THR A 144 -5.26 11.67 2.70
C THR A 144 -6.44 11.12 3.50
N ASN A 145 -7.56 11.82 3.55
CA ASN A 145 -8.75 11.35 4.28
C ASN A 145 -9.33 10.06 3.67
N GLN A 146 -9.36 9.94 2.34
CA GLN A 146 -9.82 8.73 1.66
C GLN A 146 -8.93 7.53 1.96
N LEU A 147 -7.60 7.74 1.96
CA LEU A 147 -6.63 6.72 2.28
C LEU A 147 -6.75 6.30 3.75
N LEU A 148 -6.74 7.25 4.68
CA LEU A 148 -6.79 6.99 6.12
C LEU A 148 -8.13 6.42 6.60
N ALA A 149 -9.25 6.71 5.93
CA ALA A 149 -10.55 6.13 6.26
C ALA A 149 -10.57 4.60 6.13
N LEU A 150 -9.63 4.02 5.39
CA LEU A 150 -9.50 2.58 5.17
C LEU A 150 -8.61 1.90 6.23
N PHE A 151 -7.92 2.68 7.05
CA PHE A 151 -7.20 2.20 8.21
C PHE A 151 -8.15 2.17 9.41
N PRO A 152 -8.27 1.04 10.15
CA PRO A 152 -9.19 0.94 11.27
C PRO A 152 -8.92 2.05 12.31
N SER A 153 -9.99 2.72 12.75
CA SER A 153 -9.98 3.93 13.59
C SER A 153 -9.24 3.81 14.92
N ARG A 154 -8.81 2.60 15.30
CA ARG A 154 -8.03 2.35 16.51
C ARG A 154 -6.64 3.00 16.47
N HIS A 155 -6.12 3.35 15.28
CA HIS A 155 -4.83 4.01 15.10
C HIS A 155 -4.93 5.55 15.02
N LEU A 156 -6.04 6.09 14.50
CA LEU A 156 -6.27 7.54 14.37
C LEU A 156 -6.64 8.24 15.69
N GLN A 157 -6.90 7.49 16.76
CA GLN A 157 -7.22 8.06 18.08
C GLN A 157 -5.99 8.45 18.91
N LYS A 158 -4.76 8.09 18.48
CA LYS A 158 -3.54 8.35 19.26
C LYS A 158 -2.88 9.70 18.97
N THR A 159 -3.24 10.36 17.86
CA THR A 159 -2.61 11.62 17.40
C THR A 159 -3.53 12.84 17.50
N ALA A 160 -4.81 12.66 17.85
CA ALA A 160 -5.70 13.77 18.12
C ALA A 160 -5.46 14.33 19.53
N THR A 161 -4.46 15.20 19.69
CA THR A 161 -4.49 16.18 20.78
C THR A 161 -5.77 17.02 20.61
N PRO A 162 -6.63 17.15 21.64
CA PRO A 162 -7.80 17.98 21.52
C PRO A 162 -7.37 19.42 21.22
N VAL A 163 -7.88 19.98 20.11
CA VAL A 163 -7.87 21.43 19.92
C VAL A 163 -8.74 22.00 21.04
N GLU A 164 -8.10 22.55 22.06
CA GLU A 164 -8.76 23.28 23.13
C GLU A 164 -9.39 24.53 22.53
N ILE A 165 -10.70 24.48 22.34
CA ILE A 165 -11.49 25.64 21.91
C ILE A 165 -11.50 26.60 23.09
N ALA A 166 -10.62 27.59 23.07
CA ALA A 166 -10.61 28.66 24.05
C ALA A 166 -11.96 29.39 24.00
N HIS A 167 -12.80 29.14 25.01
CA HIS A 167 -14.00 29.94 25.25
C HIS A 167 -13.58 31.34 25.70
N THR A 168 -13.55 32.29 24.77
CA THR A 168 -13.51 33.71 25.07
C THR A 168 -14.80 34.12 25.78
N LYS A 169 -14.75 34.22 27.11
CA LYS A 169 -15.75 34.98 27.87
C LYS A 169 -15.51 36.46 27.61
N HIS A 170 -16.41 37.10 26.85
CA HIS A 170 -16.59 38.54 26.91
C HIS A 170 -17.51 38.87 28.09
N ASN A 171 -17.06 39.78 28.94
CA ASN A 171 -17.87 40.49 29.93
C ASN A 171 -17.76 41.98 29.63
#